data_AF-A0A0G3EHZ5-F1
#
_entry.id   AF-A0A0G3EHZ5-F1
#
_cell.length_a   1.000
_cell.length_b   1.000
_cell.length_c   1.000
_cell.angle_alpha   90.00
_cell.angle_beta   90.00
_cell.angle_gamma   90.00
#
_symmetry.space_group_name_H-M   'P 1'
#
loop_
_entity.id
_entity.type
_entity.pdbx_description
1 polymer ?
#
loop_
_entity_poly.entity_id
_entity_poly.type
_entity_poly.pdbx_seq_one_letter_code
_entity_poly.pdbx_strand_id
1 'polypeptide(L)'
;MKKKEINRLCRLYRNEDPHTKYVARLARTLFDAAAPVFGLEAGDRDVLETAARLHDIGFALNPPQHEVMSAEIILREGIGEWEESRVRRVAAVAASHRGTPEAASSMLADLAPELEDPGVRRLAAILRVADGLDHGHIQDAKIRAMSFREDAVRLDVKTRWYRANADCAQRKADLWDEVFPLPLRVCGGEGKQKTSNFKGVLRGKDDALPAARKLLCALYDLMRDNTPGMLEGKDPEYLHDYRVSARRFRMVLRLFRGPLKTTAASRVERGIREACNQLSEARDQHVWVQMLESDEFTSAAAGDPEYPPYLDRQRARRDELEKKLPEILETEWYAELVEDLVRLTRVEIPERIREDKPRSAAGIMSKKIRKLNGEIAATETGPLRDAPEALHHLRKRVRRLRYFAEFAAPVFGGGMKDLADRLDDLATALGDIHDCDVHLEALTKDEHRPARLCELLGRKREEAWARFEELWAAYTSEEHQKNLHGMT
;
A
#
# COMPACT_ATOMS: atom_id res chain seq x y z
N MET A 1 20.86 0.75 -30.54
CA MET A 1 19.64 1.29 -31.17
C MET A 1 18.36 0.85 -30.46
N LYS A 2 18.10 -0.46 -30.33
CA LYS A 2 16.96 -1.07 -29.60
C LYS A 2 16.55 -0.38 -28.28
N LYS A 3 17.48 -0.22 -27.33
CA LYS A 3 17.19 0.41 -26.02
C LYS A 3 16.70 1.86 -26.12
N LYS A 4 17.17 2.61 -27.13
CA LYS A 4 16.73 3.99 -27.37
C LYS A 4 15.26 4.00 -27.82
N GLU A 5 14.90 3.07 -28.71
CA GLU A 5 13.54 2.95 -29.22
C GLU A 5 12.54 2.49 -28.16
N ILE A 6 12.87 1.44 -27.39
CA ILE A 6 12.04 1.01 -26.25
C ILE A 6 11.80 2.17 -25.28
N ASN A 7 12.83 2.96 -24.97
CA ASN A 7 12.67 4.13 -24.11
C ASN A 7 11.86 5.26 -24.76
N ARG A 8 11.89 5.41 -26.10
CA ARG A 8 11.02 6.35 -26.83
C ARG A 8 9.56 5.93 -26.67
N LEU A 9 9.23 4.67 -26.96
CA LEU A 9 7.88 4.12 -26.83
C LEU A 9 7.37 4.25 -25.38
N CYS A 10 8.17 3.83 -24.39
CA CYS A 10 7.80 3.96 -22.99
C CYS A 10 7.48 5.42 -22.59
N ARG A 11 8.17 6.42 -23.19
CA ARG A 11 7.87 7.84 -22.95
C ARG A 11 6.58 8.27 -23.65
N LEU A 12 6.46 7.94 -24.94
CA LEU A 12 5.31 8.32 -25.78
C LEU A 12 3.98 7.86 -25.17
N TYR A 13 3.97 6.66 -24.58
CA TYR A 13 2.78 6.05 -24.00
C TYR A 13 2.74 6.10 -22.47
N ARG A 14 3.55 6.96 -21.84
CA ARG A 14 3.55 7.21 -20.38
C ARG A 14 3.69 5.94 -19.51
N ASN A 15 4.44 4.95 -19.98
CA ASN A 15 4.68 3.65 -19.33
C ASN A 15 5.24 3.75 -17.89
N GLU A 16 4.89 2.80 -17.02
CA GLU A 16 5.44 2.69 -15.67
C GLU A 16 6.86 2.10 -15.67
N ASP A 17 7.84 2.93 -16.07
CA ASP A 17 9.24 2.53 -16.17
C ASP A 17 9.83 1.83 -14.93
N PRO A 18 9.55 2.25 -13.68
CA PRO A 18 10.08 1.58 -12.49
C PRO A 18 9.69 0.10 -12.43
N HIS A 19 8.42 -0.21 -12.73
CA HIS A 19 7.87 -1.56 -12.71
C HIS A 19 8.38 -2.38 -13.90
N THR A 20 8.19 -1.92 -15.14
CA THR A 20 8.55 -2.75 -16.32
C THR A 20 10.06 -3.01 -16.43
N LYS A 21 10.91 -2.09 -15.96
CA LYS A 21 12.37 -2.34 -15.85
C LYS A 21 12.73 -3.36 -14.76
N TYR A 22 11.92 -3.48 -13.72
CA TYR A 22 12.10 -4.47 -12.67
C TYR A 22 11.66 -5.85 -13.14
N VAL A 23 10.46 -5.95 -13.71
CA VAL A 23 9.92 -7.17 -14.32
C VAL A 23 10.86 -7.70 -15.40
N ALA A 24 11.36 -6.85 -16.32
CA ALA A 24 12.32 -7.27 -17.33
C ALA A 24 13.62 -7.86 -16.73
N ARG A 25 14.07 -7.36 -15.58
CA ARG A 25 15.24 -7.91 -14.89
C ARG A 25 14.93 -9.29 -14.29
N LEU A 26 13.79 -9.43 -13.63
CA LEU A 26 13.34 -10.70 -13.05
C LEU A 26 13.13 -11.75 -14.15
N ALA A 27 12.46 -11.39 -15.24
CA ALA A 27 12.22 -12.24 -16.40
C ALA A 27 13.54 -12.74 -17.00
N ARG A 28 14.53 -11.86 -17.16
CA ARG A 28 15.88 -12.27 -17.60
C ARG A 28 16.56 -13.22 -16.64
N THR A 29 16.47 -12.97 -15.33
CA THR A 29 17.05 -13.87 -14.32
C THR A 29 16.42 -15.26 -14.38
N LEU A 30 15.10 -15.34 -14.52
CA LEU A 30 14.39 -16.61 -14.69
C LEU A 30 14.77 -17.30 -16.00
N PHE A 31 14.79 -16.57 -17.11
CA PHE A 31 15.19 -17.08 -18.41
C PHE A 31 16.61 -17.63 -18.39
N ASP A 32 17.57 -16.88 -17.86
CA ASP A 32 18.99 -17.28 -17.84
C ASP A 32 19.21 -18.56 -17.01
N ALA A 33 18.38 -18.80 -15.99
CA ALA A 33 18.40 -20.03 -15.22
C ALA A 33 17.68 -21.20 -15.91
N ALA A 34 16.55 -20.93 -16.59
CA ALA A 34 15.71 -21.94 -17.24
C ALA A 34 16.26 -22.42 -18.59
N ALA A 35 16.88 -21.52 -19.36
CA ALA A 35 17.26 -21.75 -20.75
C ALA A 35 18.18 -22.96 -20.95
N PRO A 36 19.25 -23.17 -20.15
CA PRO A 36 20.11 -24.35 -20.30
C PRO A 36 19.41 -25.67 -20.00
N VAL A 37 18.35 -25.66 -19.18
CA VAL A 37 17.64 -26.87 -18.74
C VAL A 37 16.52 -27.25 -19.71
N PHE A 38 15.78 -26.26 -20.22
CA PHE A 38 14.62 -26.50 -21.08
C PHE A 38 14.86 -26.19 -22.56
N GLY A 39 16.10 -25.86 -22.94
CA GLY A 39 16.50 -25.62 -24.33
C GLY A 39 15.87 -24.37 -24.94
N LEU A 40 15.82 -23.25 -24.20
CA LEU A 40 15.33 -21.98 -24.74
C LEU A 40 16.41 -21.30 -25.61
N GLU A 41 16.02 -20.70 -26.73
CA GLU A 41 16.96 -20.14 -27.68
C GLU A 41 17.54 -18.80 -27.22
N ALA A 42 18.81 -18.51 -27.54
CA ALA A 42 19.44 -17.24 -27.15
C ALA A 42 18.70 -16.00 -27.71
N GLY A 43 18.07 -16.12 -28.89
CA GLY A 43 17.28 -15.06 -29.52
C GLY A 43 16.00 -14.68 -28.75
N ASP A 44 15.45 -15.63 -28.00
CA ASP A 44 14.22 -15.47 -27.22
C ASP A 44 14.41 -14.58 -26.00
N ARG A 45 15.62 -14.57 -25.44
CA ARG A 45 15.98 -13.72 -24.30
C ARG A 45 15.69 -12.25 -24.59
N ASP A 46 16.03 -11.81 -25.79
CA ASP A 46 15.85 -10.45 -26.27
C ASP A 46 14.37 -10.11 -26.50
N VAL A 47 13.58 -11.09 -26.95
CA VAL A 47 12.13 -10.96 -27.14
C VAL A 47 11.47 -10.82 -25.77
N LEU A 48 11.79 -11.70 -24.83
CA LEU A 48 11.29 -11.67 -23.45
C LEU A 48 11.64 -10.37 -22.73
N GLU A 49 12.89 -9.91 -22.77
CA GLU A 49 13.28 -8.64 -22.14
C GLU A 49 12.49 -7.47 -22.73
N THR A 50 12.22 -7.48 -24.03
CA THR A 50 11.50 -6.40 -24.70
C THR A 50 10.01 -6.44 -24.37
N ALA A 51 9.39 -7.62 -24.41
CA ALA A 51 8.01 -7.83 -24.00
C ALA A 51 7.84 -7.40 -22.53
N ALA A 52 8.72 -7.82 -21.63
CA ALA A 52 8.70 -7.41 -20.24
C ALA A 52 8.83 -5.89 -20.04
N ARG A 53 9.55 -5.19 -20.91
CA ARG A 53 9.66 -3.72 -20.89
C ARG A 53 8.40 -3.00 -21.38
N LEU A 54 7.59 -3.66 -22.21
CA LEU A 54 6.47 -3.07 -22.95
C LEU A 54 5.11 -3.68 -22.60
N HIS A 55 5.02 -4.72 -21.76
CA HIS A 55 3.77 -5.44 -21.46
C HIS A 55 2.65 -4.55 -20.88
N ASP A 56 3.06 -3.43 -20.29
CA ASP A 56 2.20 -2.46 -19.61
C ASP A 56 2.11 -1.12 -20.38
N ILE A 57 2.65 -1.04 -21.61
CA ILE A 57 2.75 0.23 -22.34
C ILE A 57 1.37 0.81 -22.71
N GLY A 58 0.37 -0.04 -22.86
CA GLY A 58 -1.02 0.34 -23.11
C GLY A 58 -1.79 0.81 -21.88
N PHE A 59 -1.22 0.68 -20.68
CA PHE A 59 -1.93 0.92 -19.43
C PHE A 59 -2.52 2.33 -19.31
N ALA A 60 -1.79 3.35 -19.77
CA ALA A 60 -2.25 4.73 -19.69
C ALA A 60 -3.44 5.05 -20.62
N LEU A 61 -3.71 4.20 -21.62
CA LEU A 61 -4.80 4.38 -22.59
C LEU A 61 -6.02 3.53 -22.25
N ASN A 62 -5.82 2.27 -21.86
CA ASN A 62 -6.90 1.34 -21.53
C ASN A 62 -6.48 0.42 -20.37
N PRO A 63 -6.59 0.86 -19.10
CA PRO A 63 -6.20 0.05 -17.94
C PRO A 63 -6.90 -1.32 -17.85
N PRO A 64 -8.23 -1.45 -18.10
CA PRO A 64 -8.91 -2.74 -18.03
C PRO A 64 -8.38 -3.80 -19.00
N GLN A 65 -7.99 -3.40 -20.22
CA GLN A 65 -7.51 -4.28 -21.30
C GLN A 65 -6.10 -3.87 -21.80
N HIS A 66 -5.22 -3.49 -20.87
CA HIS A 66 -3.91 -2.94 -21.20
C HIS A 66 -3.00 -3.97 -21.91
N GLU A 67 -3.22 -5.26 -21.72
CA GLU A 67 -2.52 -6.33 -22.41
C GLU A 67 -2.77 -6.31 -23.93
N VAL A 68 -4.02 -6.11 -24.33
CA VAL A 68 -4.43 -6.00 -25.74
C VAL A 68 -3.89 -4.69 -26.33
N MET A 69 -4.15 -3.57 -25.63
CA MET A 69 -3.67 -2.26 -26.05
C MET A 69 -2.14 -2.20 -26.16
N SER A 70 -1.41 -2.91 -25.27
CA SER A 70 0.05 -3.01 -25.35
C SER A 70 0.50 -3.74 -26.60
N ALA A 71 -0.14 -4.86 -26.94
CA ALA A 71 0.16 -5.62 -28.15
C ALA A 71 -0.11 -4.80 -29.41
N GLU A 72 -1.26 -4.11 -29.49
CA GLU A 72 -1.60 -3.22 -30.60
C GLU A 72 -0.58 -2.09 -30.78
N ILE A 73 -0.14 -1.46 -29.68
CA ILE A 73 0.91 -0.43 -29.73
C ILE A 73 2.22 -1.02 -30.27
N ILE A 74 2.62 -2.19 -29.79
CA ILE A 74 3.88 -2.84 -30.22
C ILE A 74 3.83 -3.16 -31.72
N LEU A 75 2.72 -3.68 -32.22
CA LEU A 75 2.52 -3.97 -33.64
C LEU A 75 2.52 -2.70 -34.49
N ARG A 76 1.80 -1.66 -34.06
CA ARG A 76 1.67 -0.40 -34.80
C ARG A 76 2.97 0.37 -34.88
N GLU A 77 3.72 0.45 -33.78
CA GLU A 77 4.93 1.28 -33.70
C GLU A 77 6.19 0.56 -34.16
N GLY A 78 6.22 -0.77 -34.11
CA GLY A 78 7.43 -1.56 -34.34
C GLY A 78 8.50 -1.35 -33.26
N ILE A 79 9.68 -1.98 -33.45
CA ILE A 79 10.79 -1.90 -32.49
C ILE A 79 12.11 -1.66 -33.25
N GLY A 80 12.34 -0.42 -33.66
CA GLY A 80 13.55 -0.04 -34.40
C GLY A 80 13.63 -0.79 -35.73
N GLU A 81 14.75 -1.46 -35.98
CA GLU A 81 14.98 -2.26 -37.21
C GLU A 81 14.66 -3.75 -37.00
N TRP A 82 13.75 -4.08 -36.07
CA TRP A 82 13.34 -5.47 -35.89
C TRP A 82 12.38 -5.90 -36.99
N GLU A 83 12.65 -7.08 -37.56
CA GLU A 83 11.74 -7.75 -38.49
C GLU A 83 10.34 -7.93 -37.88
N GLU A 84 9.32 -7.83 -38.73
CA GLU A 84 7.92 -7.88 -38.32
C GLU A 84 7.58 -9.16 -37.54
N SER A 85 8.06 -10.32 -38.00
CA SER A 85 7.88 -11.59 -37.30
C SER A 85 8.39 -11.57 -35.87
N ARG A 86 9.50 -10.86 -35.60
CA ARG A 86 10.07 -10.71 -34.25
C ARG A 86 9.26 -9.73 -33.41
N VAL A 87 8.76 -8.64 -34.00
CA VAL A 87 7.87 -7.69 -33.32
C VAL A 87 6.56 -8.38 -32.91
N ARG A 88 5.99 -9.20 -33.79
CA ARG A 88 4.77 -9.98 -33.53
C ARG A 88 4.94 -10.95 -32.37
N ARG A 89 6.10 -11.64 -32.27
CA ARG A 89 6.44 -12.46 -31.08
C ARG A 89 6.49 -11.62 -29.79
N VAL A 90 7.06 -10.41 -29.82
CA VAL A 90 7.06 -9.52 -28.64
C VAL A 90 5.63 -9.13 -28.24
N ALA A 91 4.80 -8.77 -29.22
CA ALA A 91 3.40 -8.41 -28.98
C ALA A 91 2.60 -9.59 -28.39
N ALA A 92 2.79 -10.81 -28.90
CA ALA A 92 2.13 -12.01 -28.38
C ALA A 92 2.57 -12.38 -26.95
N VAL A 93 3.87 -12.27 -26.63
CA VAL A 93 4.36 -12.45 -25.25
C VAL A 93 3.77 -11.39 -24.32
N ALA A 94 3.71 -10.13 -24.76
CA ALA A 94 3.13 -9.02 -24.00
C ALA A 94 1.61 -9.20 -23.79
N ALA A 95 0.85 -9.63 -24.79
CA ALA A 95 -0.58 -9.91 -24.68
C ALA A 95 -0.90 -11.02 -23.67
N SER A 96 0.01 -11.99 -23.53
CA SER A 96 -0.18 -13.20 -22.72
C SER A 96 0.26 -13.06 -21.24
N HIS A 97 0.64 -11.86 -20.80
CA HIS A 97 1.14 -11.63 -19.44
C HIS A 97 0.05 -11.68 -18.34
N ARG A 98 -1.23 -11.71 -18.75
CA ARG A 98 -2.41 -11.93 -17.89
C ARG A 98 -3.54 -12.58 -18.69
N GLY A 99 -4.58 -13.06 -18.00
CA GLY A 99 -5.71 -13.74 -18.64
C GLY A 99 -5.34 -15.12 -19.19
N THR A 100 -6.21 -15.70 -20.02
CA THR A 100 -5.93 -16.96 -20.71
C THR A 100 -5.48 -16.69 -22.15
N PRO A 101 -4.67 -17.57 -22.77
CA PRO A 101 -4.29 -17.45 -24.18
C PRO A 101 -5.49 -17.34 -25.12
N GLU A 102 -6.59 -18.06 -24.84
CA GLU A 102 -7.79 -18.08 -25.67
C GLU A 102 -8.50 -16.72 -25.68
N ALA A 103 -8.56 -16.05 -24.53
CA ALA A 103 -9.11 -14.71 -24.43
C ALA A 103 -8.28 -13.70 -25.23
N ALA A 104 -6.95 -13.80 -25.17
CA ALA A 104 -6.06 -12.98 -25.98
C ALA A 104 -6.24 -13.24 -27.48
N SER A 105 -6.29 -14.50 -27.91
CA SER A 105 -6.50 -14.88 -29.32
C SER A 105 -7.84 -14.40 -29.86
N SER A 106 -8.90 -14.41 -29.04
CA SER A 106 -10.21 -13.88 -29.44
C SER A 106 -10.18 -12.37 -29.70
N MET A 107 -9.38 -11.62 -28.94
CA MET A 107 -9.29 -10.15 -29.08
C MET A 107 -8.24 -9.73 -30.12
N LEU A 108 -7.23 -10.57 -30.36
CA LEU A 108 -6.11 -10.33 -31.26
C LEU A 108 -6.02 -11.45 -32.31
N ALA A 109 -7.07 -11.62 -33.11
CA ALA A 109 -7.16 -12.70 -34.10
C ALA A 109 -5.96 -12.72 -35.06
N ASP A 110 -5.45 -11.55 -35.43
CA ASP A 110 -4.27 -11.43 -36.30
C ASP A 110 -3.00 -12.00 -35.67
N LEU A 111 -2.90 -12.12 -34.33
CA LEU A 111 -1.76 -12.71 -33.61
C LEU A 111 -1.98 -14.17 -33.20
N ALA A 112 -3.09 -14.80 -33.59
CA ALA A 112 -3.40 -16.17 -33.19
C ALA A 112 -2.24 -17.18 -33.46
N PRO A 113 -1.55 -17.15 -34.62
CA PRO A 113 -0.42 -18.06 -34.86
C PRO A 113 0.73 -17.88 -33.86
N GLU A 114 1.06 -16.64 -33.50
CA GLU A 114 2.09 -16.36 -32.51
C GLU A 114 1.66 -16.68 -31.07
N LEU A 115 0.37 -16.53 -30.75
CA LEU A 115 -0.17 -16.86 -29.43
C LEU A 115 -0.18 -18.38 -29.18
N GLU A 116 -0.33 -19.17 -30.25
CA GLU A 116 -0.26 -20.64 -30.20
C GLU A 116 1.18 -21.18 -30.24
N ASP A 117 2.17 -20.36 -30.63
CA ASP A 117 3.58 -20.77 -30.72
C ASP A 117 4.13 -21.25 -29.35
N PRO A 118 4.64 -22.49 -29.24
CA PRO A 118 5.17 -23.03 -27.99
C PRO A 118 6.31 -22.19 -27.40
N GLY A 119 7.14 -21.58 -28.25
CA GLY A 119 8.22 -20.69 -27.82
C GLY A 119 7.67 -19.44 -27.14
N VAL A 120 6.74 -18.73 -27.79
CA VAL A 120 6.05 -17.56 -27.23
C VAL A 120 5.36 -17.90 -25.92
N ARG A 121 4.64 -19.02 -25.84
CA ARG A 121 3.95 -19.44 -24.61
C ARG A 121 4.92 -19.68 -23.44
N ARG A 122 6.09 -20.28 -23.71
CA ARG A 122 7.17 -20.42 -22.69
C ARG A 122 7.72 -19.08 -22.22
N LEU A 123 7.89 -18.10 -23.12
CA LEU A 123 8.32 -16.75 -22.74
C LEU A 123 7.23 -16.01 -21.95
N ALA A 124 5.96 -16.15 -22.35
CA ALA A 124 4.82 -15.61 -21.63
C ALA A 124 4.73 -16.18 -20.20
N ALA A 125 4.94 -17.50 -20.03
CA ALA A 125 5.01 -18.12 -18.71
C ALA A 125 6.09 -17.49 -17.81
N ILE A 126 7.31 -17.29 -18.35
CA ILE A 126 8.39 -16.62 -17.61
C ILE A 126 8.00 -15.17 -17.26
N LEU A 127 7.39 -14.44 -18.20
CA LEU A 127 6.94 -13.07 -17.97
C LEU A 127 5.86 -12.98 -16.89
N ARG A 128 4.86 -13.86 -16.91
CA ARG A 128 3.77 -13.92 -15.91
C ARG A 128 4.31 -14.10 -14.50
N VAL A 129 5.26 -15.02 -14.31
CA VAL A 129 5.92 -15.23 -13.01
C VAL A 129 6.72 -13.99 -12.61
N ALA A 130 7.51 -13.41 -13.53
CA ALA A 130 8.29 -12.20 -13.26
C ALA A 130 7.43 -10.99 -12.89
N ASP A 131 6.28 -10.83 -13.55
CA ASP A 131 5.30 -9.80 -13.27
C ASP A 131 4.62 -10.01 -11.91
N GLY A 132 4.22 -11.25 -11.61
CA GLY A 132 3.67 -11.62 -10.29
C GLY A 132 4.62 -11.28 -9.13
N LEU A 133 5.94 -11.42 -9.34
CA LEU A 133 6.96 -11.04 -8.35
C LEU A 133 7.05 -9.53 -8.10
N ASP A 134 6.47 -8.66 -8.94
CA ASP A 134 6.37 -7.22 -8.70
C ASP A 134 4.90 -6.74 -8.68
N HIS A 135 3.97 -7.62 -8.30
CA HIS A 135 2.53 -7.32 -8.23
C HIS A 135 2.17 -6.08 -7.38
N GLY A 136 2.93 -5.78 -6.33
CA GLY A 136 2.76 -4.58 -5.50
C GLY A 136 3.46 -3.33 -6.05
N HIS A 137 4.14 -3.39 -7.20
CA HIS A 137 4.83 -2.28 -7.85
C HIS A 137 5.88 -1.55 -6.97
N ILE A 138 6.39 -2.18 -5.91
CA ILE A 138 7.37 -1.62 -4.97
C ILE A 138 8.81 -2.13 -5.16
N GLN A 139 9.04 -3.07 -6.07
CA GLN A 139 10.36 -3.62 -6.42
C GLN A 139 11.12 -4.24 -5.24
N ASP A 140 10.41 -5.00 -4.40
CA ASP A 140 10.94 -5.56 -3.15
C ASP A 140 11.36 -7.05 -3.24
N ALA A 141 10.72 -7.83 -4.12
CA ALA A 141 10.97 -9.26 -4.32
C ALA A 141 12.30 -9.52 -5.01
N LYS A 142 13.12 -10.43 -4.48
CA LYS A 142 14.41 -10.81 -5.07
C LYS A 142 14.51 -12.31 -5.23
N ILE A 143 14.82 -12.77 -6.44
CA ILE A 143 15.17 -14.17 -6.71
C ILE A 143 16.51 -14.46 -6.04
N ARG A 144 16.53 -15.50 -5.21
CA ARG A 144 17.72 -15.97 -4.47
C ARG A 144 18.37 -17.14 -5.16
N ALA A 145 17.55 -18.11 -5.55
CA ALA A 145 17.97 -19.29 -6.27
C ALA A 145 16.81 -19.83 -7.08
N MET A 146 17.14 -20.53 -8.16
CA MET A 146 16.21 -21.37 -8.91
C MET A 146 16.87 -22.73 -9.00
N SER A 147 16.21 -23.75 -8.46
CA SER A 147 16.75 -25.10 -8.37
C SER A 147 15.83 -26.09 -9.07
N PHE A 148 16.43 -26.98 -9.84
CA PHE A 148 15.72 -27.99 -10.60
C PHE A 148 15.79 -29.29 -9.80
N ARG A 149 14.62 -29.84 -9.47
CA ARG A 149 14.43 -31.12 -8.79
C ARG A 149 13.70 -32.07 -9.73
N GLU A 150 13.61 -33.33 -9.33
CA GLU A 150 12.93 -34.37 -10.12
C GLU A 150 11.42 -34.11 -10.24
N ASP A 151 10.81 -33.50 -9.21
CA ASP A 151 9.36 -33.27 -9.11
C ASP A 151 8.92 -31.85 -9.50
N ALA A 152 9.80 -30.85 -9.31
CA ALA A 152 9.47 -29.44 -9.53
C ALA A 152 10.70 -28.56 -9.72
N VAL A 153 10.47 -27.40 -10.32
CA VAL A 153 11.39 -26.26 -10.24
C VAL A 153 11.06 -25.47 -8.98
N ARG A 154 12.03 -25.30 -8.07
CA ARG A 154 11.86 -24.47 -6.87
C ARG A 154 12.51 -23.11 -7.06
N LEU A 155 11.71 -22.05 -6.93
CA LEU A 155 12.15 -20.67 -7.02
C LEU A 155 12.17 -20.04 -5.63
N ASP A 156 13.35 -19.87 -5.06
CA ASP A 156 13.53 -19.18 -3.77
C ASP A 156 13.48 -17.66 -3.96
N VAL A 157 12.51 -17.01 -3.32
CA VAL A 157 12.24 -15.57 -3.41
C VAL A 157 12.27 -14.93 -2.04
N LYS A 158 13.01 -13.83 -1.92
CA LYS A 158 12.95 -12.95 -0.76
C LYS A 158 12.10 -11.71 -1.06
N THR A 159 10.90 -11.64 -0.50
CA THR A 159 10.12 -10.39 -0.36
C THR A 159 10.51 -9.70 0.94
N ARG A 160 10.64 -8.37 0.92
CA ARG A 160 11.08 -7.61 2.12
C ARG A 160 9.92 -7.03 2.88
N TRP A 161 8.83 -6.73 2.19
CA TRP A 161 7.68 -6.06 2.76
C TRP A 161 6.36 -6.65 2.24
N TYR A 162 6.19 -6.80 0.92
CA TYR A 162 4.93 -7.26 0.34
C TYR A 162 4.98 -8.74 -0.02
N ARG A 163 4.35 -9.58 0.80
CA ARG A 163 4.41 -11.05 0.63
C ARG A 163 3.60 -11.55 -0.54
N ALA A 164 2.47 -10.89 -0.79
CA ALA A 164 1.56 -11.27 -1.86
C ALA A 164 2.23 -11.26 -3.25
N ASN A 165 3.42 -10.65 -3.41
CA ASN A 165 4.25 -10.81 -4.61
C ASN A 165 4.64 -12.29 -4.86
N ALA A 166 5.06 -13.03 -3.83
CA ALA A 166 5.40 -14.44 -3.99
C ALA A 166 4.15 -15.29 -4.27
N ASP A 167 3.05 -15.03 -3.55
CA ASP A 167 1.78 -15.73 -3.76
C ASP A 167 1.19 -15.44 -5.15
N CYS A 168 1.30 -14.20 -5.62
CA CYS A 168 0.88 -13.80 -6.96
C CYS A 168 1.74 -14.47 -8.04
N ALA A 169 3.06 -14.51 -7.85
CA ALA A 169 3.95 -15.24 -8.76
C ALA A 169 3.62 -16.74 -8.81
N GLN A 170 3.27 -17.36 -7.68
CA GLN A 170 2.82 -18.75 -7.63
C GLN A 170 1.50 -18.95 -8.36
N ARG A 171 0.51 -18.07 -8.17
CA ARG A 171 -0.77 -18.13 -8.91
C ARG A 171 -0.58 -17.95 -10.41
N LYS A 172 0.33 -17.05 -10.81
CA LYS A 172 0.68 -16.77 -12.21
C LYS A 172 1.65 -17.80 -12.84
N ALA A 173 2.04 -18.84 -12.09
CA ALA A 173 2.79 -19.97 -12.62
C ALA A 173 1.89 -21.01 -13.32
N ASP A 174 0.59 -20.76 -13.40
CA ASP A 174 -0.38 -21.58 -14.13
C ASP A 174 0.07 -21.90 -15.57
N LEU A 175 0.46 -20.88 -16.34
CA LEU A 175 0.96 -21.09 -17.71
C LEU A 175 2.33 -21.80 -17.73
N TRP A 176 3.15 -21.61 -16.69
CA TRP A 176 4.42 -22.35 -16.58
C TRP A 176 4.16 -23.85 -16.45
N ASP A 177 3.27 -24.23 -15.54
CA ASP A 177 2.93 -25.61 -15.24
C ASP A 177 2.29 -26.33 -16.44
N GLU A 178 1.75 -25.57 -17.41
CA GLU A 178 1.23 -26.09 -18.68
C GLU A 178 2.34 -26.32 -19.74
N VAL A 179 3.31 -25.40 -19.86
CA VAL A 179 4.21 -25.34 -21.04
C VAL A 179 5.63 -25.86 -20.78
N PHE A 180 5.98 -26.08 -19.52
CA PHE A 180 7.26 -26.66 -19.10
C PHE A 180 7.06 -28.07 -18.52
N PRO A 181 8.06 -28.96 -18.64
CA PRO A 181 7.93 -30.35 -18.19
C PRO A 181 7.93 -30.50 -16.66
N LEU A 182 8.37 -29.47 -15.92
CA LEU A 182 8.42 -29.47 -14.47
C LEU A 182 7.64 -28.26 -13.93
N PRO A 183 6.71 -28.48 -12.97
CA PRO A 183 5.93 -27.40 -12.42
C PRO A 183 6.79 -26.46 -11.56
N LEU A 184 6.41 -25.19 -11.50
CA LEU A 184 7.10 -24.17 -10.71
C LEU A 184 6.48 -24.05 -9.31
N ARG A 185 7.34 -24.09 -8.30
CA ARG A 185 6.99 -23.84 -6.90
C ARG A 185 7.79 -22.66 -6.39
N VAL A 186 7.10 -21.56 -6.12
CA VAL A 186 7.68 -20.34 -5.54
C VAL A 186 7.78 -20.53 -4.04
N CYS A 187 9.01 -20.61 -3.54
CA CYS A 187 9.31 -20.75 -2.12
C CYS A 187 9.76 -19.38 -1.59
N GLY A 188 9.05 -18.81 -0.62
CA GLY A 188 9.45 -17.52 -0.06
C GLY A 188 8.29 -16.75 0.54
N GLY A 189 8.56 -15.99 1.61
CA GLY A 189 7.55 -15.20 2.30
C GLY A 189 7.09 -15.76 3.66
N GLU A 190 7.96 -16.36 4.48
CA GLU A 190 7.60 -16.86 5.83
C GLU A 190 7.59 -15.74 6.92
N GLY A 191 6.51 -15.61 7.72
CA GLY A 191 6.31 -14.68 8.88
C GLY A 191 5.57 -13.32 8.71
N LYS A 192 4.32 -13.15 9.17
CA LYS A 192 3.45 -11.92 9.14
C LYS A 192 3.96 -10.61 8.46
N GLN A 193 3.22 -10.11 7.45
CA GLN A 193 3.43 -8.79 6.85
C GLN A 193 3.29 -7.69 7.91
N LYS A 194 4.36 -6.93 8.18
CA LYS A 194 4.33 -5.84 9.16
C LYS A 194 3.98 -4.53 8.46
N THR A 195 2.79 -4.01 8.76
CA THR A 195 2.29 -2.74 8.21
C THR A 195 3.17 -1.56 8.64
N SER A 196 3.77 -1.57 9.85
CA SER A 196 4.34 -0.37 10.47
C SER A 196 5.74 0.07 9.99
N ASN A 197 6.63 -0.84 9.59
CA ASN A 197 8.06 -0.53 9.50
C ASN A 197 8.56 -0.05 8.12
N PHE A 198 7.80 -0.22 7.02
CA PHE A 198 8.23 0.09 5.63
C PHE A 198 9.65 -0.36 5.24
N LYS A 199 10.24 -1.28 6.02
CA LYS A 199 11.62 -1.68 5.91
C LYS A 199 11.79 -2.44 4.60
N GLY A 200 12.64 -1.92 3.72
CA GLY A 200 12.84 -2.49 2.39
C GLY A 200 12.01 -1.83 1.28
N VAL A 201 11.02 -0.98 1.61
CA VAL A 201 10.28 -0.16 0.64
C VAL A 201 11.14 1.04 0.22
N LEU A 202 11.68 1.78 1.18
CA LEU A 202 12.54 2.94 0.93
C LEU A 202 14.03 2.63 1.10
N ARG A 203 14.85 3.40 0.39
CA ARG A 203 16.31 3.41 0.49
C ARG A 203 16.78 4.85 0.74
N GLY A 204 17.87 5.04 1.48
CA GLY A 204 18.35 6.38 1.83
C GLY A 204 18.73 7.29 0.64
N LYS A 205 19.00 6.69 -0.52
CA LYS A 205 19.30 7.40 -1.77
C LYS A 205 18.11 7.57 -2.71
N ASP A 206 16.90 7.22 -2.27
CA ASP A 206 15.71 7.36 -3.11
C ASP A 206 15.38 8.85 -3.31
N ASP A 207 15.03 9.20 -4.54
CA ASP A 207 14.44 10.49 -4.85
C ASP A 207 12.98 10.56 -4.38
N ALA A 208 12.47 11.77 -4.22
CA ALA A 208 11.19 12.07 -3.61
C ALA A 208 10.00 11.43 -4.35
N LEU A 209 9.95 11.52 -5.68
CA LEU A 209 8.85 10.94 -6.46
C LEU A 209 8.88 9.40 -6.46
N PRO A 210 10.02 8.72 -6.71
CA PRO A 210 10.09 7.27 -6.53
C PRO A 210 9.75 6.81 -5.11
N ALA A 211 10.21 7.53 -4.08
CA ALA A 211 9.91 7.21 -2.68
C ALA A 211 8.40 7.36 -2.39
N ALA A 212 7.79 8.46 -2.81
CA ALA A 212 6.36 8.68 -2.69
C ALA A 212 5.57 7.57 -3.39
N ARG A 213 5.92 7.24 -4.64
CA ARG A 213 5.25 6.17 -5.41
C ARG A 213 5.25 4.85 -4.65
N LYS A 214 6.43 4.39 -4.21
CA LYS A 214 6.54 3.09 -3.49
C LYS A 214 5.72 3.06 -2.20
N LEU A 215 5.73 4.13 -1.41
CA LEU A 215 4.92 4.22 -0.20
C LEU A 215 3.42 4.21 -0.52
N LEU A 216 2.99 4.93 -1.55
CA LEU A 216 1.59 4.97 -1.99
C LEU A 216 1.13 3.61 -2.52
N CYS A 217 1.93 2.95 -3.38
CA CYS A 217 1.64 1.59 -3.87
C CYS A 217 1.51 0.61 -2.68
N ALA A 218 2.50 0.58 -1.79
CA ALA A 218 2.48 -0.28 -0.61
C ALA A 218 1.21 -0.09 0.25
N LEU A 219 0.78 1.16 0.45
CA LEU A 219 -0.41 1.47 1.24
C LEU A 219 -1.71 1.18 0.50
N TYR A 220 -1.73 1.38 -0.82
CA TYR A 220 -2.86 1.00 -1.65
C TYR A 220 -3.03 -0.52 -1.72
N ASP A 221 -1.94 -1.27 -1.81
CA ASP A 221 -1.96 -2.73 -1.76
C ASP A 221 -2.58 -3.23 -0.45
N LEU A 222 -2.22 -2.65 0.70
CA LEU A 222 -2.86 -2.96 1.98
C LEU A 222 -4.36 -2.63 1.99
N MET A 223 -4.78 -1.52 1.37
CA MET A 223 -6.20 -1.19 1.25
C MET A 223 -6.93 -2.22 0.38
N ARG A 224 -6.36 -2.55 -0.79
CA ARG A 224 -6.91 -3.55 -1.72
C ARG A 224 -7.07 -4.90 -1.04
N ASP A 225 -6.03 -5.37 -0.35
CA ASP A 225 -6.00 -6.71 0.24
C ASP A 225 -7.01 -6.88 1.39
N ASN A 226 -7.38 -5.79 2.07
CA ASN A 226 -8.40 -5.79 3.13
C ASN A 226 -9.83 -5.58 2.60
N THR A 227 -10.00 -5.16 1.34
CA THR A 227 -11.32 -4.82 0.79
C THR A 227 -12.28 -6.04 0.74
N PRO A 228 -11.87 -7.25 0.29
CA PRO A 228 -12.75 -8.41 0.30
C PRO A 228 -13.25 -8.78 1.70
N GLY A 229 -12.34 -8.84 2.70
CA GLY A 229 -12.72 -9.16 4.07
C GLY A 229 -13.61 -8.09 4.72
N MET A 230 -13.42 -6.83 4.35
CA MET A 230 -14.29 -5.72 4.74
C MET A 230 -15.69 -5.85 4.15
N LEU A 231 -15.81 -6.29 2.89
CA LEU A 231 -17.10 -6.54 2.22
C LEU A 231 -17.82 -7.78 2.78
N GLU A 232 -17.08 -8.82 3.16
CA GLU A 232 -17.65 -9.99 3.83
C GLU A 232 -18.22 -9.68 5.21
N GLY A 233 -17.71 -8.64 5.89
CA GLY A 233 -18.27 -8.12 7.14
C GLY A 233 -18.09 -9.03 8.37
N LYS A 234 -17.27 -10.07 8.30
CA LYS A 234 -17.14 -11.06 9.40
C LYS A 234 -16.11 -10.71 10.46
N ASP A 235 -15.12 -9.89 10.11
CA ASP A 235 -14.03 -9.52 11.02
C ASP A 235 -13.81 -7.99 10.97
N PRO A 236 -14.00 -7.28 12.10
CA PRO A 236 -13.85 -5.83 12.17
C PRO A 236 -12.40 -5.35 11.96
N GLU A 237 -11.41 -6.24 11.98
CA GLU A 237 -10.01 -5.92 11.73
C GLU A 237 -9.75 -5.53 10.27
N TYR A 238 -10.48 -6.08 9.30
CA TYR A 238 -10.33 -5.68 7.88
C TYR A 238 -10.67 -4.20 7.67
N LEU A 239 -11.77 -3.73 8.28
CA LEU A 239 -12.15 -2.32 8.27
C LEU A 239 -11.13 -1.45 9.01
N HIS A 240 -10.58 -1.94 10.13
CA HIS A 240 -9.51 -1.27 10.85
C HIS A 240 -8.28 -1.04 9.97
N ASP A 241 -7.74 -2.11 9.39
CA ASP A 241 -6.52 -2.09 8.61
C ASP A 241 -6.67 -1.30 7.31
N TYR A 242 -7.83 -1.38 6.66
CA TYR A 242 -8.17 -0.51 5.53
C TYR A 242 -8.09 0.98 5.93
N ARG A 243 -8.78 1.37 7.01
CA ARG A 243 -8.81 2.77 7.49
C ARG A 243 -7.43 3.27 7.92
N VAL A 244 -6.65 2.42 8.58
CA VAL A 244 -5.27 2.74 8.98
C VAL A 244 -4.41 2.99 7.74
N SER A 245 -4.50 2.13 6.74
CA SER A 245 -3.76 2.25 5.48
C SER A 245 -4.17 3.49 4.68
N ALA A 246 -5.46 3.75 4.54
CA ALA A 246 -6.01 4.95 3.92
C ALA A 246 -5.54 6.26 4.61
N ARG A 247 -5.53 6.28 5.94
CA ARG A 247 -5.02 7.42 6.71
C ARG A 247 -3.53 7.65 6.48
N ARG A 248 -2.72 6.57 6.45
CA ARG A 248 -1.28 6.64 6.17
C ARG A 248 -1.02 7.08 4.73
N PHE A 249 -1.81 6.63 3.76
CA PHE A 249 -1.71 7.05 2.35
C PHE A 249 -1.82 8.57 2.24
N ARG A 250 -2.84 9.15 2.90
CA ARG A 250 -3.01 10.61 2.98
C ARG A 250 -1.83 11.33 3.62
N MET A 251 -1.15 10.70 4.59
CA MET A 251 0.05 11.29 5.19
C MET A 251 1.22 11.30 4.21
N VAL A 252 1.39 10.27 3.38
CA VAL A 252 2.40 10.27 2.31
C VAL A 252 2.13 11.40 1.31
N LEU A 253 0.88 11.59 0.88
CA LEU A 253 0.49 12.70 0.00
C LEU A 253 0.84 14.06 0.63
N ARG A 254 0.64 14.23 1.94
CA ARG A 254 1.00 15.46 2.67
C ARG A 254 2.52 15.63 2.83
N LEU A 255 3.25 14.55 3.08
CA LEU A 255 4.71 14.55 3.18
C LEU A 255 5.33 15.00 1.85
N PHE A 256 4.83 14.49 0.72
CA PHE A 256 5.33 14.79 -0.62
C PHE A 256 4.48 15.78 -1.42
N ARG A 257 3.66 16.62 -0.75
CA ARG A 257 2.77 17.59 -1.42
C ARG A 257 3.46 18.49 -2.45
N GLY A 258 4.71 18.88 -2.18
CA GLY A 258 5.50 19.72 -3.09
C GLY A 258 5.80 19.02 -4.42
N PRO A 259 6.51 17.87 -4.39
CA PRO A 259 6.73 17.03 -5.59
C PRO A 259 5.45 16.61 -6.32
N LEU A 260 4.34 16.38 -5.60
CA LEU A 260 3.08 15.90 -6.17
C LEU A 260 2.12 17.00 -6.66
N LYS A 261 2.52 18.29 -6.62
CA LYS A 261 1.61 19.43 -6.84
C LYS A 261 0.88 19.41 -8.19
N THR A 262 1.49 18.87 -9.25
CA THR A 262 0.97 18.84 -10.62
C THR A 262 0.33 17.51 -10.99
N THR A 263 -0.11 16.73 -9.99
CA THR A 263 -0.77 15.42 -10.16
C THR A 263 -2.17 15.45 -9.53
N ALA A 264 -2.94 14.38 -9.71
CA ALA A 264 -4.23 14.15 -9.09
C ALA A 264 -4.16 13.92 -7.57
N ALA A 265 -2.99 14.00 -6.94
CA ALA A 265 -2.80 13.77 -5.50
C ALA A 265 -3.76 14.53 -4.59
N SER A 266 -4.15 15.77 -4.94
CA SER A 266 -5.13 16.54 -4.15
C SER A 266 -6.56 16.00 -4.31
N ARG A 267 -6.95 15.56 -5.51
CA ARG A 267 -8.24 14.93 -5.78
C ARG A 267 -8.34 13.59 -5.03
N VAL A 268 -7.31 12.75 -5.17
CA VAL A 268 -7.17 11.48 -4.46
C VAL A 268 -7.23 11.67 -2.93
N GLU A 269 -6.52 12.66 -2.36
CA GLU A 269 -6.57 12.91 -0.92
C GLU A 269 -7.98 13.23 -0.41
N ARG A 270 -8.75 13.98 -1.20
CA ARG A 270 -10.15 14.29 -0.89
C ARG A 270 -11.04 13.04 -0.98
N GLY A 271 -10.89 12.24 -2.03
CA GLY A 271 -11.65 11.01 -2.19
C GLY A 271 -11.40 9.99 -1.07
N ILE A 272 -10.13 9.74 -0.71
CA ILE A 272 -9.80 8.87 0.43
C ILE A 272 -10.34 9.44 1.75
N ARG A 273 -10.28 10.77 1.93
CA ARG A 273 -10.86 11.40 3.12
C ARG A 273 -12.36 11.15 3.20
N GLU A 274 -13.06 11.28 2.08
CA GLU A 274 -14.50 11.04 1.99
C GLU A 274 -14.83 9.57 2.30
N ALA A 275 -14.11 8.61 1.71
CA ALA A 275 -14.26 7.20 2.00
C ALA A 275 -14.05 6.92 3.50
N CYS A 276 -12.99 7.47 4.08
CA CYS A 276 -12.76 7.37 5.51
C CYS A 276 -13.88 8.00 6.34
N ASN A 277 -14.48 9.12 5.93
CA ASN A 277 -15.55 9.75 6.69
C ASN A 277 -16.79 8.83 6.74
N GLN A 278 -17.21 8.29 5.61
CA GLN A 278 -18.34 7.37 5.52
C GLN A 278 -18.12 6.08 6.34
N LEU A 279 -16.87 5.61 6.40
CA LEU A 279 -16.48 4.43 7.18
C LEU A 279 -16.18 4.72 8.67
N SER A 280 -16.25 5.98 9.12
CA SER A 280 -15.80 6.32 10.49
C SER A 280 -16.76 5.85 11.55
N GLU A 281 -18.05 6.10 11.36
CA GLU A 281 -19.06 5.79 12.37
C GLU A 281 -19.10 4.30 12.69
N ALA A 282 -19.09 3.44 11.67
CA ALA A 282 -19.03 1.99 11.85
C ALA A 282 -17.81 1.56 12.66
N ARG A 283 -16.61 2.04 12.31
CA ARG A 283 -15.39 1.65 13.04
C ARG A 283 -15.38 2.17 14.48
N ASP A 284 -15.83 3.41 14.69
CA ASP A 284 -15.86 4.01 16.03
C ASP A 284 -16.85 3.22 16.91
N GLN A 285 -17.99 2.79 16.34
CA GLN A 285 -18.94 1.92 17.03
C GLN A 285 -18.37 0.52 17.35
N HIS A 286 -17.57 -0.07 16.45
CA HIS A 286 -16.92 -1.37 16.72
C HIS A 286 -15.98 -1.29 17.92
N VAL A 287 -15.15 -0.24 17.96
CA VAL A 287 -14.23 0.00 19.08
C VAL A 287 -15.01 0.23 20.37
N TRP A 288 -16.10 1.00 20.31
CA TRP A 288 -16.92 1.28 21.48
C TRP A 288 -17.58 0.02 22.06
N VAL A 289 -18.23 -0.79 21.22
CA VAL A 289 -18.84 -2.06 21.66
C VAL A 289 -17.79 -3.02 22.21
N GLN A 290 -16.64 -3.15 21.53
CA GLN A 290 -15.54 -3.98 22.02
C GLN A 290 -15.03 -3.53 23.40
N MET A 291 -14.96 -2.22 23.62
CA MET A 291 -14.55 -1.65 24.91
C MET A 291 -15.58 -1.93 26.00
N LEU A 292 -16.88 -1.73 25.70
CA LEU A 292 -17.96 -2.05 26.64
C LEU A 292 -17.98 -3.54 26.99
N GLU A 293 -17.77 -4.44 26.04
CA GLU A 293 -17.77 -5.89 26.29
C GLU A 293 -16.53 -6.40 27.03
N SER A 294 -15.53 -5.55 27.26
CA SER A 294 -14.32 -5.96 27.97
C SER A 294 -14.58 -6.29 29.45
N ASP A 295 -13.78 -7.20 30.01
CA ASP A 295 -13.86 -7.60 31.43
C ASP A 295 -13.76 -6.40 32.38
N GLU A 296 -12.95 -5.39 32.02
CA GLU A 296 -12.78 -4.19 32.81
C GLU A 296 -14.08 -3.38 32.90
N PHE A 297 -14.74 -3.13 31.77
CA PHE A 297 -15.96 -2.33 31.69
C PHE A 297 -17.15 -3.07 32.30
N THR A 298 -17.30 -4.36 31.98
CA THR A 298 -18.37 -5.20 32.54
C THR A 298 -18.26 -5.35 34.05
N SER A 299 -17.04 -5.51 34.60
CA SER A 299 -16.81 -5.58 36.04
C SER A 299 -17.09 -4.25 36.74
N ALA A 300 -16.66 -3.13 36.15
CA ALA A 300 -16.90 -1.80 36.72
C ALA A 300 -18.39 -1.44 36.73
N ALA A 301 -19.13 -1.85 35.70
CA ALA A 301 -20.57 -1.63 35.59
C ALA A 301 -21.43 -2.67 36.33
N ALA A 302 -20.83 -3.64 37.01
CA ALA A 302 -21.56 -4.73 37.66
C ALA A 302 -22.59 -4.20 38.69
N GLY A 303 -23.87 -4.51 38.49
CA GLY A 303 -24.97 -4.05 39.35
C GLY A 303 -25.55 -2.69 38.97
N ASP A 304 -25.11 -2.07 37.87
CA ASP A 304 -25.78 -0.92 37.25
C ASP A 304 -26.92 -1.42 36.34
N PRO A 305 -28.20 -1.12 36.66
CA PRO A 305 -29.34 -1.63 35.90
C PRO A 305 -29.45 -1.04 34.50
N GLU A 306 -28.87 0.14 34.25
CA GLU A 306 -28.92 0.82 32.94
C GLU A 306 -27.88 0.27 31.96
N TYR A 307 -26.86 -0.42 32.46
CA TYR A 307 -25.72 -0.87 31.65
C TYR A 307 -26.08 -1.97 30.62
N PRO A 308 -26.77 -3.08 30.98
CA PRO A 308 -27.14 -4.08 29.98
C PRO A 308 -28.04 -3.52 28.86
N PRO A 309 -29.13 -2.76 29.15
CA PRO A 309 -29.93 -2.14 28.10
C PRO A 309 -29.13 -1.16 27.24
N TYR A 310 -28.21 -0.40 27.83
CA TYR A 310 -27.32 0.49 27.08
C TYR A 310 -26.43 -0.30 26.11
N LEU A 311 -25.76 -1.36 26.58
CA LEU A 311 -24.92 -2.22 25.75
C LEU A 311 -25.69 -2.84 24.59
N ASP A 312 -26.91 -3.32 24.83
CA ASP A 312 -27.75 -3.90 23.77
C ASP A 312 -28.13 -2.86 22.70
N ARG A 313 -28.39 -1.59 23.07
CA ARG A 313 -28.58 -0.49 22.10
C ARG A 313 -27.31 -0.26 21.27
N GLN A 314 -26.13 -0.28 21.91
CA GLN A 314 -24.86 -0.09 21.20
C GLN A 314 -24.55 -1.25 20.23
N ARG A 315 -24.87 -2.50 20.62
CA ARG A 315 -24.77 -3.67 19.74
C ARG A 315 -25.71 -3.55 18.54
N ALA A 316 -26.98 -3.23 18.77
CA ALA A 316 -27.94 -3.03 17.69
C ALA A 316 -27.46 -1.94 16.71
N ARG A 317 -26.92 -0.83 17.22
CA ARG A 317 -26.35 0.24 16.40
C ARG A 317 -25.15 -0.22 15.58
N ARG A 318 -24.25 -1.02 16.15
CA ARG A 318 -23.12 -1.63 15.43
C ARG A 318 -23.63 -2.46 14.26
N ASP A 319 -24.56 -3.37 14.53
CA ASP A 319 -25.11 -4.29 13.53
C ASP A 319 -25.86 -3.55 12.40
N GLU A 320 -26.50 -2.42 12.71
CA GLU A 320 -27.10 -1.52 11.71
C GLU A 320 -26.07 -0.83 10.81
N LEU A 321 -24.95 -0.38 11.39
CA LEU A 321 -23.88 0.31 10.66
C LEU A 321 -23.09 -0.68 9.79
N GLU A 322 -22.83 -1.89 10.27
CA GLU A 322 -22.16 -2.94 9.52
C GLU A 322 -22.91 -3.31 8.24
N LYS A 323 -24.25 -3.39 8.30
CA LYS A 323 -25.10 -3.66 7.13
C LYS A 323 -24.96 -2.63 6.00
N LYS A 324 -24.51 -1.41 6.31
CA LYS A 324 -24.33 -0.32 5.33
C LYS A 324 -22.94 -0.28 4.70
N LEU A 325 -21.98 -1.06 5.20
CA LEU A 325 -20.60 -1.03 4.70
C LEU A 325 -20.48 -1.43 3.22
N PRO A 326 -21.15 -2.51 2.73
CA PRO A 326 -21.07 -2.88 1.31
C PRO A 326 -21.60 -1.78 0.38
N GLU A 327 -22.71 -1.13 0.78
CA GLU A 327 -23.36 -0.07 0.00
C GLU A 327 -22.43 1.12 -0.30
N ILE A 328 -21.46 1.40 0.58
CA ILE A 328 -20.49 2.50 0.40
C ILE A 328 -19.46 2.16 -0.68
N LEU A 329 -18.97 0.92 -0.70
CA LEU A 329 -17.86 0.50 -1.58
C LEU A 329 -18.32 0.07 -2.97
N GLU A 330 -19.59 -0.30 -3.12
CA GLU A 330 -20.18 -0.69 -4.41
C GLU A 330 -20.66 0.51 -5.24
N THR A 331 -20.38 1.74 -4.78
CA THR A 331 -20.73 2.95 -5.52
C THR A 331 -19.80 3.19 -6.71
N GLU A 332 -20.35 3.74 -7.79
CA GLU A 332 -19.58 4.22 -8.96
C GLU A 332 -18.47 5.20 -8.53
N TRP A 333 -18.79 6.07 -7.58
CA TRP A 333 -17.83 7.01 -7.01
C TRP A 333 -16.59 6.33 -6.38
N TYR A 334 -16.76 5.19 -5.71
CA TYR A 334 -15.65 4.45 -5.13
C TYR A 334 -14.80 3.78 -6.21
N ALA A 335 -15.44 3.26 -7.27
CA ALA A 335 -14.73 2.74 -8.44
C ALA A 335 -13.86 3.84 -9.11
N GLU A 336 -14.42 5.05 -9.32
CA GLU A 336 -13.67 6.21 -9.83
C GLU A 336 -12.48 6.59 -8.93
N LEU A 337 -12.65 6.52 -7.60
CA LEU A 337 -11.55 6.76 -6.65
C LEU A 337 -10.43 5.73 -6.80
N VAL A 338 -10.78 4.45 -6.98
CA VAL A 338 -9.81 3.37 -7.22
C VAL A 338 -9.05 3.61 -8.53
N GLU A 339 -9.73 4.00 -9.60
CA GLU A 339 -9.09 4.36 -10.86
C GLU A 339 -8.11 5.53 -10.70
N ASP A 340 -8.53 6.58 -9.97
CA ASP A 340 -7.70 7.74 -9.67
C ASP A 340 -6.44 7.38 -8.87
N LEU A 341 -6.56 6.48 -7.89
CA LEU A 341 -5.44 5.96 -7.09
C LEU A 341 -4.42 5.23 -7.97
N VAL A 342 -4.91 4.36 -8.84
CA VAL A 342 -4.09 3.56 -9.75
C VAL A 342 -3.42 4.46 -10.80
N ARG A 343 -4.16 5.41 -11.38
CA ARG A 343 -3.61 6.37 -12.35
C ARG A 343 -2.55 7.27 -11.75
N LEU A 344 -2.76 7.77 -10.52
CA LEU A 344 -1.77 8.58 -9.81
C LEU A 344 -0.45 7.82 -9.64
N THR A 345 -0.53 6.56 -9.21
CA THR A 345 0.64 5.76 -8.85
C THR A 345 1.36 5.14 -10.05
N ARG A 346 0.63 4.70 -11.08
CA ARG A 346 1.19 3.99 -12.25
C ARG A 346 1.43 4.86 -13.48
N VAL A 347 0.79 6.03 -13.58
CA VAL A 347 0.90 6.90 -14.77
C VAL A 347 1.51 8.26 -14.41
N GLU A 348 0.84 9.03 -13.55
CA GLU A 348 1.20 10.43 -13.31
C GLU A 348 2.54 10.57 -12.59
N ILE A 349 2.77 9.84 -11.49
CA ILE A 349 4.05 9.91 -10.78
C ILE A 349 5.22 9.38 -11.65
N PRO A 350 5.12 8.22 -12.33
CA PRO A 350 6.16 7.72 -13.24
C PRO A 350 6.52 8.66 -14.39
N GLU A 351 5.54 9.37 -14.97
CA GLU A 351 5.81 10.44 -15.93
C GLU A 351 6.65 11.56 -15.31
N ARG A 352 6.25 12.07 -14.13
CA ARG A 352 6.98 13.14 -13.44
C ARG A 352 8.41 12.73 -13.05
N ILE A 353 8.64 11.45 -12.71
CA ILE A 353 9.99 10.91 -12.46
C ILE A 353 10.92 11.12 -13.68
N ARG A 354 10.39 11.15 -14.90
CA ARG A 354 11.18 11.36 -16.13
C ARG A 354 11.46 12.82 -16.43
N GLU A 355 10.56 13.71 -16.04
CA GLU A 355 10.60 15.15 -16.38
C GLU A 355 11.34 16.00 -15.36
N ASP A 356 11.21 15.64 -14.07
CA ASP A 356 11.69 16.48 -12.98
C ASP A 356 13.16 16.25 -12.64
N LYS A 357 13.81 17.35 -12.21
CA LYS A 357 15.09 17.23 -11.53
C LYS A 357 14.89 16.49 -10.20
N PRO A 358 15.70 15.45 -9.92
CA PRO A 358 15.54 14.65 -8.71
C PRO A 358 15.72 15.52 -7.46
N ARG A 359 14.78 15.37 -6.52
CA ARG A 359 14.86 15.93 -5.18
C ARG A 359 15.05 14.79 -4.20
N SER A 360 15.96 14.91 -3.26
CA SER A 360 16.17 13.87 -2.23
C SER A 360 14.91 13.66 -1.37
N ALA A 361 14.47 12.42 -1.21
CA ALA A 361 13.39 12.08 -0.29
C ALA A 361 13.79 12.39 1.17
N ALA A 362 15.02 12.02 1.54
CA ALA A 362 15.57 12.27 2.87
C ALA A 362 15.54 13.78 3.23
N GLY A 363 15.97 14.65 2.30
CA GLY A 363 15.94 16.10 2.52
C GLY A 363 14.53 16.65 2.78
N ILE A 364 13.51 16.15 2.07
CA ILE A 364 12.11 16.54 2.28
C ILE A 364 11.61 16.04 3.65
N MET A 365 11.89 14.78 3.98
CA MET A 365 11.49 14.16 5.24
C MET A 365 12.09 14.90 6.45
N SER A 366 13.42 15.07 6.48
CA SER A 366 14.15 15.78 7.53
C SER A 366 13.58 17.18 7.76
N LYS A 367 13.41 17.98 6.70
CA LYS A 367 12.87 19.33 6.79
C LYS A 367 11.46 19.37 7.38
N LYS A 368 10.58 18.45 6.97
CA LYS A 368 9.19 18.40 7.44
C LYS A 368 9.06 17.89 8.88
N ILE A 369 9.87 16.88 9.24
CA ILE A 369 9.93 16.32 10.60
C ILE A 369 10.44 17.39 11.56
N ARG A 370 11.58 18.04 11.29
CA ARG A 370 12.13 19.10 12.15
C ARG A 370 11.15 20.25 12.37
N LYS A 371 10.54 20.74 11.29
CA LYS A 371 9.55 21.81 11.38
C LYS A 371 8.37 21.42 12.27
N LEU A 372 7.74 20.27 12.00
CA LEU A 372 6.55 19.85 12.75
C LEU A 372 6.89 19.49 14.20
N ASN A 373 8.05 18.89 14.45
CA ASN A 373 8.55 18.61 15.78
C ASN A 373 8.72 19.90 16.60
N GLY A 374 9.40 20.91 16.05
CA GLY A 374 9.58 22.20 16.72
C GLY A 374 8.25 22.88 17.04
N GLU A 375 7.29 22.85 16.11
CA GLU A 375 5.95 23.38 16.37
C GLU A 375 5.22 22.60 17.49
N ILE A 376 5.39 21.27 17.58
CA ILE A 376 4.73 20.45 18.61
C ILE A 376 5.40 20.67 19.97
N ALA A 377 6.72 20.63 20.04
CA ALA A 377 7.48 20.80 21.27
C ALA A 377 7.27 22.19 21.91
N ALA A 378 6.95 23.21 21.11
CA ALA A 378 6.60 24.55 21.59
C ALA A 378 5.14 24.69 22.10
N THR A 379 4.36 23.61 22.15
CA THR A 379 2.96 23.67 22.61
C THR A 379 2.91 23.72 24.14
N GLU A 380 2.26 24.74 24.70
CA GLU A 380 1.99 24.84 26.14
C GLU A 380 0.84 23.90 26.52
N THR A 381 1.07 22.99 27.46
CA THR A 381 0.08 21.96 27.83
C THR A 381 -0.83 22.35 28.98
N GLY A 382 -0.44 23.32 29.82
CA GLY A 382 -1.23 23.77 30.97
C GLY A 382 -2.69 24.12 30.60
N PRO A 383 -2.93 24.96 29.58
CA PRO A 383 -4.29 25.32 29.16
C PRO A 383 -5.08 24.19 28.47
N LEU A 384 -4.46 23.05 28.17
CA LEU A 384 -5.08 22.01 27.34
C LEU A 384 -6.02 21.08 28.12
N ARG A 385 -5.86 20.96 29.45
CA ARG A 385 -6.62 19.99 30.27
C ARG A 385 -8.13 20.11 30.11
N ASP A 386 -8.59 21.35 30.04
CA ASP A 386 -10.00 21.72 29.94
C ASP A 386 -10.35 22.23 28.54
N ALA A 387 -9.52 21.94 27.53
CA ALA A 387 -9.72 22.33 26.14
C ALA A 387 -9.69 21.11 25.19
N PRO A 388 -10.76 20.30 25.14
CA PRO A 388 -10.83 19.07 24.35
C PRO A 388 -10.51 19.26 22.87
N GLU A 389 -10.97 20.37 22.26
CA GLU A 389 -10.68 20.69 20.86
C GLU A 389 -9.18 20.93 20.64
N ALA A 390 -8.52 21.64 21.56
CA ALA A 390 -7.10 21.93 21.48
C ALA A 390 -6.26 20.65 21.65
N LEU A 391 -6.64 19.76 22.57
CA LEU A 391 -6.06 18.42 22.72
C LEU A 391 -6.23 17.58 21.45
N HIS A 392 -7.43 17.61 20.86
CA HIS A 392 -7.70 16.91 19.62
C HIS A 392 -6.84 17.43 18.45
N HIS A 393 -6.61 18.74 18.39
CA HIS A 393 -5.68 19.36 17.43
C HIS A 393 -4.22 18.92 17.67
N LEU A 394 -3.76 18.89 18.92
CA LEU A 394 -2.44 18.39 19.29
C LEU A 394 -2.28 16.92 18.89
N ARG A 395 -3.24 16.06 19.22
CA ARG A 395 -3.28 14.65 18.83
C ARG A 395 -3.12 14.46 17.32
N LYS A 396 -3.85 15.24 16.51
CA LYS A 396 -3.71 15.21 15.03
C LYS A 396 -2.31 15.57 14.55
N ARG A 397 -1.60 16.46 15.25
CA ARG A 397 -0.22 16.87 14.92
C ARG A 397 0.80 15.82 15.36
N VAL A 398 0.68 15.29 16.58
CA VAL A 398 1.53 14.20 17.11
C VAL A 398 1.44 12.98 16.21
N ARG A 399 0.23 12.52 15.86
CA ARG A 399 0.03 11.40 14.93
C ARG A 399 0.65 11.64 13.56
N ARG A 400 0.57 12.87 13.05
CA ARG A 400 1.19 13.23 11.78
C ARG A 400 2.72 13.11 11.86
N LEU A 401 3.33 13.61 12.93
CA LEU A 401 4.77 13.51 13.14
C LEU A 401 5.18 12.04 13.30
N ARG A 402 4.42 11.24 14.06
CA ARG A 402 4.60 9.79 14.18
C ARG A 402 4.67 9.12 12.82
N TYR A 403 3.67 9.35 11.97
CA TYR A 403 3.65 8.79 10.61
C TYR A 403 4.84 9.24 9.78
N PHE A 404 5.24 10.51 9.86
CA PHE A 404 6.43 10.99 9.15
C PHE A 404 7.71 10.30 9.65
N ALA A 405 7.85 10.10 10.96
CA ALA A 405 8.96 9.37 11.56
C ALA A 405 8.96 7.89 11.13
N GLU A 406 7.80 7.21 11.14
CA GLU A 406 7.65 5.84 10.64
C GLU A 406 8.11 5.70 9.18
N PHE A 407 7.68 6.62 8.30
CA PHE A 407 8.11 6.62 6.89
C PHE A 407 9.61 6.89 6.73
N ALA A 408 10.19 7.66 7.65
CA ALA A 408 11.58 8.08 7.62
C ALA A 408 12.53 7.07 8.30
N ALA A 409 12.03 6.19 9.17
CA ALA A 409 12.84 5.21 9.89
C ALA A 409 13.70 4.31 8.99
N PRO A 410 13.23 3.80 7.83
CA PRO A 410 14.06 3.04 6.90
C PRO A 410 15.22 3.85 6.28
N VAL A 411 15.14 5.18 6.32
CA VAL A 411 16.12 6.10 5.73
C VAL A 411 17.14 6.57 6.77
N PHE A 412 16.68 6.97 7.96
CA PHE A 412 17.52 7.56 9.02
C PHE A 412 17.92 6.57 10.14
N GLY A 413 17.34 5.37 10.17
CA GLY A 413 17.74 4.30 11.09
C GLY A 413 17.05 4.34 12.46
N GLY A 414 17.72 3.75 13.45
CA GLY A 414 17.16 3.38 14.76
C GLY A 414 16.52 4.54 15.51
N GLY A 415 17.21 5.67 15.66
CA GLY A 415 16.64 6.76 16.45
C GLY A 415 15.34 7.33 15.85
N MET A 416 15.16 7.31 14.52
CA MET A 416 13.91 7.78 13.90
C MET A 416 12.76 6.82 14.19
N LYS A 417 13.06 5.52 14.35
CA LYS A 417 12.11 4.55 14.89
C LYS A 417 11.81 4.87 16.36
N ASP A 418 12.82 5.14 17.18
CA ASP A 418 12.60 5.45 18.61
C ASP A 418 11.75 6.72 18.79
N LEU A 419 11.90 7.71 17.91
CA LEU A 419 11.00 8.87 17.86
C LEU A 419 9.57 8.46 17.50
N ALA A 420 9.40 7.61 16.48
CA ALA A 420 8.08 7.12 16.09
C ALA A 420 7.39 6.37 17.24
N ASP A 421 8.11 5.51 17.95
CA ASP A 421 7.60 4.73 19.08
C ASP A 421 7.17 5.68 20.23
N ARG A 422 8.00 6.67 20.60
CA ARG A 422 7.62 7.68 21.62
C ARG A 422 6.40 8.52 21.23
N LEU A 423 6.30 8.90 19.94
CA LEU A 423 5.14 9.63 19.43
C LEU A 423 3.89 8.75 19.36
N ASP A 424 4.06 7.44 19.31
CA ASP A 424 2.95 6.49 19.40
C ASP A 424 2.38 6.43 20.82
N ASP A 425 3.25 6.36 21.82
CA ASP A 425 2.85 6.43 23.24
C ASP A 425 2.09 7.73 23.52
N LEU A 426 2.62 8.87 23.06
CA LEU A 426 1.94 10.17 23.18
C LEU A 426 0.61 10.21 22.43
N ALA A 427 0.57 9.69 21.20
CA ALA A 427 -0.67 9.65 20.40
C ALA A 427 -1.73 8.75 21.02
N THR A 428 -1.31 7.68 21.71
CA THR A 428 -2.16 6.74 22.44
C THR A 428 -2.74 7.43 23.67
N ALA A 429 -1.93 8.03 24.54
CA ALA A 429 -2.43 8.75 25.71
C ALA A 429 -3.40 9.89 25.33
N LEU A 430 -3.07 10.69 24.30
CA LEU A 430 -3.99 11.70 23.76
C LEU A 430 -5.24 11.10 23.10
N GLY A 431 -5.15 9.87 22.60
CA GLY A 431 -6.28 9.10 22.09
C GLY A 431 -7.22 8.69 23.21
N ASP A 432 -6.68 8.10 24.27
CA ASP A 432 -7.44 7.64 25.43
C ASP A 432 -8.21 8.80 26.08
N ILE A 433 -7.58 9.99 26.23
CA ILE A 433 -8.26 11.21 26.72
C ILE A 433 -9.42 11.59 25.80
N HIS A 434 -9.15 11.67 24.49
CA HIS A 434 -10.15 12.09 23.50
C HIS A 434 -11.33 11.11 23.43
N ASP A 435 -11.06 9.82 23.49
CA ASP A 435 -12.09 8.78 23.44
C ASP A 435 -12.96 8.86 24.71
N CYS A 436 -12.36 9.08 25.89
CA CYS A 436 -13.11 9.35 27.12
C CYS A 436 -13.98 10.62 27.01
N ASP A 437 -13.44 11.73 26.49
CA ASP A 437 -14.18 12.98 26.30
C ASP A 437 -15.41 12.78 25.40
N VAL A 438 -15.23 12.10 24.25
CA VAL A 438 -16.32 11.82 23.30
C VAL A 438 -17.39 10.92 23.90
N HIS A 439 -16.99 9.85 24.60
CA HIS A 439 -17.95 8.92 25.22
C HIS A 439 -18.68 9.55 26.41
N LEU A 440 -18.00 10.34 27.23
CA LEU A 440 -18.63 11.10 28.31
C LEU A 440 -19.63 12.11 27.74
N GLU A 441 -19.27 12.86 26.70
CA GLU A 441 -20.19 13.80 26.05
C GLU A 441 -21.44 13.07 25.51
N ALA A 442 -21.25 11.92 24.83
CA ALA A 442 -22.36 11.12 24.34
C ALA A 442 -23.28 10.62 25.48
N LEU A 443 -22.69 10.09 26.57
CA LEU A 443 -23.44 9.63 27.74
C LEU A 443 -24.17 10.76 28.45
N THR A 444 -23.63 11.99 28.47
CA THR A 444 -24.33 13.11 29.10
C THR A 444 -25.66 13.44 28.42
N LYS A 445 -25.79 13.10 27.14
CA LYS A 445 -27.00 13.28 26.31
C LYS A 445 -27.96 12.09 26.36
N ASP A 446 -27.57 10.95 26.94
CA ASP A 446 -28.42 9.77 27.10
C ASP A 446 -29.19 9.85 28.43
N GLU A 447 -30.54 9.81 28.37
CA GLU A 447 -31.42 9.84 29.54
C GLU A 447 -31.26 8.59 30.43
N HIS A 448 -30.87 7.46 29.83
CA HIS A 448 -30.72 6.14 30.46
C HIS A 448 -29.22 5.77 30.51
N ARG A 449 -28.38 6.74 30.92
CA ARG A 449 -26.93 6.56 30.98
C ARG A 449 -26.53 5.72 32.21
N PRO A 450 -25.64 4.73 32.06
CA PRO A 450 -25.13 3.98 33.21
C PRO A 450 -24.19 4.85 34.05
N ALA A 451 -24.54 5.10 35.31
CA ALA A 451 -23.79 5.98 36.20
C ALA A 451 -22.37 5.46 36.46
N ARG A 452 -22.22 4.14 36.65
CA ARG A 452 -20.91 3.52 36.92
C ARG A 452 -19.97 3.58 35.71
N LEU A 453 -20.54 3.57 34.51
CA LEU A 453 -19.77 3.75 33.28
C LEU A 453 -19.22 5.18 33.18
N CYS A 454 -20.03 6.19 33.53
CA CYS A 454 -19.57 7.58 33.59
C CYS A 454 -18.43 7.76 34.60
N GLU A 455 -18.54 7.16 35.79
CA GLU A 455 -17.49 7.20 36.80
C GLU A 455 -16.19 6.53 36.33
N LEU A 456 -16.29 5.36 35.68
CA LEU A 456 -15.14 4.66 35.10
C LEU A 456 -14.41 5.53 34.06
N LEU A 457 -15.16 6.07 33.09
CA LEU A 457 -14.59 6.91 32.04
C LEU A 457 -13.94 8.17 32.61
N GLY A 458 -14.54 8.77 33.64
CA GLY A 458 -13.93 9.90 34.36
C GLY A 458 -12.58 9.54 34.97
N ARG A 459 -12.48 8.41 35.68
CA ARG A 459 -11.20 7.93 36.24
C ARG A 459 -10.17 7.63 35.15
N LYS A 460 -10.57 6.93 34.09
CA LYS A 460 -9.69 6.62 32.96
C LYS A 460 -9.16 7.86 32.26
N ARG A 461 -9.99 8.90 32.12
CA ARG A 461 -9.56 10.19 31.58
C ARG A 461 -8.44 10.81 32.42
N GLU A 462 -8.57 10.78 33.74
CA GLU A 462 -7.54 11.31 34.66
C GLU A 462 -6.24 10.48 34.62
N GLU A 463 -6.35 9.15 34.54
CA GLU A 463 -5.20 8.26 34.36
C GLU A 463 -4.47 8.53 33.03
N ALA A 464 -5.23 8.70 31.94
CA ALA A 464 -4.68 9.03 30.63
C ALA A 464 -4.04 10.43 30.61
N TRP A 465 -4.60 11.39 31.34
CA TRP A 465 -4.01 12.72 31.53
C TRP A 465 -2.66 12.65 32.24
N ALA A 466 -2.58 11.97 33.38
CA ALA A 466 -1.33 11.81 34.13
C ALA A 466 -0.24 11.13 33.27
N ARG A 467 -0.61 10.09 32.52
CA ARG A 467 0.29 9.42 31.57
C ARG A 467 0.75 10.37 30.45
N PHE A 468 -0.16 11.19 29.92
CA PHE A 468 0.20 12.19 28.91
C PHE A 468 1.21 13.20 29.45
N GLU A 469 1.04 13.71 30.66
CA GLU A 469 1.98 14.67 31.28
C GLU A 469 3.39 14.08 31.43
N GLU A 470 3.49 12.84 31.91
CA GLU A 470 4.76 12.13 32.03
C GLU A 470 5.46 11.98 30.67
N LEU A 471 4.73 11.44 29.67
CA LEU A 471 5.26 11.23 28.33
C LEU A 471 5.63 12.56 27.65
N TRP A 472 4.84 13.61 27.89
CA TRP A 472 5.07 14.93 27.32
C TRP A 472 6.35 15.54 27.88
N ALA A 473 6.58 15.48 29.19
CA ALA A 473 7.80 15.96 29.82
C ALA A 473 9.04 15.23 29.29
N ALA A 474 8.96 13.90 29.12
CA ALA A 474 10.04 13.12 28.53
C ALA A 474 10.33 13.54 27.08
N TYR A 475 9.29 13.75 26.28
CA TYR A 475 9.39 14.17 24.89
C TYR A 475 9.94 15.60 24.73
N THR A 476 9.54 16.55 25.56
CA THR A 476 10.00 17.95 25.47
C THR A 476 11.34 18.22 26.16
N SER A 477 11.93 17.21 26.83
CA SER A 477 13.24 17.33 27.46
C SER A 477 14.32 17.85 26.50
N GLU A 478 15.20 18.72 27.00
CA GLU A 478 16.28 19.29 26.17
C GLU A 478 17.17 18.21 25.55
N GLU A 479 17.46 17.16 26.30
CA GLU A 479 18.27 16.04 25.84
C GLU A 479 17.63 15.35 24.63
N HIS A 480 16.34 15.01 24.73
CA HIS A 480 15.61 14.38 23.63
C HIS A 480 15.57 15.29 22.39
N GLN A 481 15.26 16.56 22.59
CA GLN A 481 15.15 17.53 21.50
C GLN A 481 16.53 17.78 20.83
N LYS A 482 17.63 17.83 21.58
CA LYS A 482 18.99 17.92 21.02
C LYS A 482 19.37 16.68 20.22
N ASN A 483 19.07 15.47 20.73
CA ASN A 483 19.36 14.22 20.04
C ASN A 483 18.63 14.13 18.69
N LEU A 484 17.37 14.54 18.64
CA LEU A 484 16.59 14.54 17.41
C LEU A 484 17.18 15.45 16.32
N HIS A 485 17.70 16.63 16.70
CA HIS A 485 18.35 17.54 15.76
C HIS A 485 19.61 16.93 15.13
N GLY A 486 20.32 16.06 15.84
CA GLY A 486 21.50 15.35 15.30
C GLY A 486 21.16 14.21 14.33
N MET A 487 19.91 13.77 14.26
CA MET A 487 19.48 12.59 13.51
C MET A 487 18.90 12.89 12.12
N THR A 488 18.59 14.15 11.83
CA THR A 488 17.91 14.62 10.59
C THR A 488 18.64 15.74 9.91
#